data_AF-A0A1F3S281-F1
#
_entry.id   AF-A0A1F3S281-F1
#
_cell.length_a   1.000
_cell.length_b   1.000
_cell.length_c   1.000
_cell.angle_alpha   90.00
_cell.angle_beta   90.00
_cell.angle_gamma   90.00
#
_symmetry.space_group_name_H-M   'P 1'
#
loop_
_entity.id
_entity.type
_entity.pdbx_description
1 polymer ?
#
loop_
_entity_poly.entity_id
_entity_poly.type
_entity_poly.pdbx_seq_one_letter_code
_entity_poly.pdbx_strand_id
1 'polypeptide(L)'
;MNRIVNGIILVCLLTGCSGIDPTADLVLLESGEIEKGFSTRLDEKEISNQSTIHQIRYSIDVLSALEFLNRRGEEPDPNDVADLRRESVLILEMESTEELQEIFFSSRMQMDKEDAIKYLIGEISNDLVLKQGENEYSATGLQYDGMLKNKLRLFLFYKDIDVHAAIHVSFYDRLFGAGLIQLKHSK
;
A
#
# COMPACT_ATOMS: atom_id res chain seq x y z
N MET A 1 -13.55 35.68 -8.09
CA MET A 1 -12.43 34.95 -7.44
C MET A 1 -13.04 33.94 -6.49
N ASN A 2 -13.27 32.70 -6.96
CA ASN A 2 -13.84 31.63 -6.14
C ASN A 2 -12.70 30.70 -5.71
N ARG A 3 -12.46 30.63 -4.40
CA ARG A 3 -11.65 29.59 -3.78
C ARG A 3 -12.56 28.40 -3.50
N ILE A 4 -12.35 27.30 -4.20
CA ILE A 4 -12.94 26.00 -3.87
C ILE A 4 -11.97 25.33 -2.91
N VAL A 5 -12.41 25.18 -1.67
CA VAL A 5 -11.73 24.36 -0.65
C VAL A 5 -12.36 22.98 -0.78
N ASN A 6 -11.62 22.02 -1.35
CA ASN A 6 -12.06 20.63 -1.40
C ASN A 6 -11.90 20.01 0.00
N GLY A 7 -13.00 20.03 0.75
CA GLY A 7 -13.15 19.28 1.99
C GLY A 7 -13.33 17.80 1.72
N ILE A 8 -12.55 16.99 2.42
CA ILE A 8 -12.64 15.53 2.46
C ILE A 8 -14.03 15.15 2.99
N ILE A 9 -14.77 14.35 2.21
CA ILE A 9 -16.04 13.76 2.61
C ILE A 9 -15.73 12.49 3.40
N LEU A 10 -15.93 12.55 4.71
CA LEU A 10 -15.93 11.39 5.60
C LEU A 10 -17.30 10.70 5.50
N VAL A 11 -17.38 9.59 4.77
CA VAL A 11 -18.59 8.74 4.71
C VAL A 11 -18.55 7.75 5.87
N CYS A 12 -19.30 8.02 6.94
CA CYS A 12 -19.60 7.03 7.97
C CYS A 12 -20.85 6.24 7.57
N LEU A 13 -20.68 4.97 7.22
CA LEU A 13 -21.76 3.99 7.10
C LEU A 13 -22.09 3.44 8.50
N LEU A 14 -23.18 3.93 9.09
CA LEU A 14 -23.82 3.27 10.23
C LEU A 14 -24.93 2.35 9.69
N THR A 15 -24.62 1.08 9.55
CA THR A 15 -25.64 0.03 9.43
C THR A 15 -26.08 -0.38 10.82
N GLY A 16 -27.35 -0.14 11.13
CA GLY A 16 -27.99 -0.60 12.35
C GLY A 16 -28.24 -2.11 12.36
N CYS A 17 -28.37 -2.66 13.56
CA CYS A 17 -29.15 -3.85 13.84
C CYS A 17 -29.76 -3.69 15.24
N SER A 18 -31.04 -3.35 15.30
CA SER A 18 -31.87 -3.42 16.49
C SER A 18 -32.69 -4.70 16.45
N GLY A 19 -32.53 -5.56 17.46
CA GLY A 19 -33.47 -6.62 17.80
C GLY A 19 -33.07 -8.01 17.31
N ILE A 20 -32.74 -8.90 18.26
CA ILE A 20 -33.27 -10.27 18.47
C ILE A 20 -32.73 -10.78 19.84
N ASP A 21 -33.57 -11.53 20.55
CA ASP A 21 -33.50 -12.07 21.93
C ASP A 21 -32.19 -12.74 22.40
N PRO A 22 -31.88 -12.70 23.71
CA PRO A 22 -30.84 -13.49 24.35
C PRO A 22 -31.42 -14.79 24.93
N THR A 23 -31.49 -15.85 24.13
CA THR A 23 -31.70 -17.21 24.65
C THR A 23 -30.86 -18.17 23.83
N ALA A 24 -29.66 -18.46 24.33
CA ALA A 24 -28.93 -19.64 23.94
C ALA A 24 -28.11 -20.14 25.12
N ASP A 25 -28.46 -21.35 25.52
CA ASP A 25 -27.94 -22.12 26.64
C ASP A 25 -26.43 -22.30 26.60
N LEU A 26 -25.86 -22.28 27.81
CA LEU A 26 -24.58 -22.87 28.15
C LEU A 26 -24.56 -24.36 27.75
N VAL A 27 -23.89 -24.67 26.64
CA VAL A 27 -23.47 -26.04 26.34
C VAL A 27 -21.97 -26.15 26.60
N LEU A 28 -21.64 -26.73 27.75
CA LEU A 28 -20.34 -27.29 28.06
C LEU A 28 -20.07 -28.45 27.11
N LEU A 29 -19.12 -28.27 26.19
CA LEU A 29 -18.47 -29.36 25.46
C LEU A 29 -17.01 -29.41 25.89
N GLU A 30 -16.74 -30.27 26.87
CA GLU A 30 -15.43 -30.87 27.02
C GLU A 30 -15.23 -31.86 25.87
N SER A 31 -14.15 -31.71 25.10
CA SER A 31 -13.31 -32.81 24.61
C SER A 31 -12.36 -32.32 23.50
N GLY A 32 -11.14 -32.85 23.54
CA GLY A 32 -10.30 -32.96 22.35
C GLY A 32 -9.01 -32.16 22.41
N GLU A 33 -7.99 -32.75 23.03
CA GLU A 33 -6.60 -32.46 22.70
C GLU A 33 -6.41 -32.56 21.18
N ILE A 34 -6.08 -31.45 20.53
CA ILE A 34 -5.54 -31.45 19.17
C ILE A 34 -4.08 -31.07 19.27
N GLU A 35 -3.25 -32.11 19.38
CA GLU A 35 -1.89 -32.04 18.89
C GLU A 35 -1.89 -31.60 17.42
N LYS A 36 -1.22 -30.49 17.14
CA LYS A 36 0.02 -30.46 16.36
C LYS A 36 0.27 -29.02 15.97
N GLY A 37 1.28 -28.44 16.62
CA GLY A 37 1.89 -27.19 16.21
C GLY A 37 2.25 -27.27 14.74
N PHE A 38 1.41 -26.65 13.90
CA PHE A 38 1.76 -26.29 12.55
C PHE A 38 2.73 -25.12 12.66
N SER A 39 3.97 -25.43 13.04
CA SER A 39 5.09 -24.52 12.84
C SER A 39 5.40 -24.56 11.35
N THR A 40 4.61 -23.83 10.56
CA THR A 40 5.12 -23.32 9.30
C THR A 40 6.26 -22.41 9.67
N ARG A 41 7.47 -22.97 9.67
CA ARG A 41 8.67 -22.22 9.30
C ARG A 41 8.34 -21.64 7.93
N LEU A 42 7.78 -20.44 7.94
CA LEU A 42 7.83 -19.57 6.78
C LEU A 42 9.32 -19.35 6.60
N ASP A 43 9.88 -20.07 5.62
CA ASP A 43 11.23 -19.83 5.14
C ASP A 43 11.39 -18.31 5.05
N GLU A 44 12.38 -17.77 5.77
CA GLU A 44 12.76 -16.35 5.72
C GLU A 44 13.26 -16.08 4.31
N LYS A 45 12.31 -15.98 3.37
CA LYS A 45 12.55 -15.63 1.99
C LYS A 45 13.10 -14.23 2.06
N GLU A 46 14.35 -14.09 1.65
CA GLU A 46 15.13 -12.84 1.69
C GLU A 46 14.28 -11.69 1.15
N ILE A 47 13.75 -10.87 2.06
CA ILE A 47 12.82 -9.80 1.71
C ILE A 47 13.67 -8.73 1.02
N SER A 48 13.45 -8.56 -0.29
CA SER A 48 14.17 -7.61 -1.12
C SER A 48 13.30 -6.39 -1.43
N ASN A 49 13.91 -5.33 -1.98
CA ASN A 49 13.18 -4.13 -2.41
C ASN A 49 12.31 -4.37 -3.65
N GLN A 50 12.43 -5.55 -4.26
CA GLN A 50 11.62 -6.01 -5.36
C GLN A 50 11.17 -7.46 -5.19
N SER A 51 10.06 -7.82 -5.82
CA SER A 51 9.61 -9.21 -5.93
C SER A 51 8.89 -9.39 -7.25
N THR A 52 8.99 -10.56 -7.86
CA THR A 52 8.22 -10.89 -9.06
C THR A 52 7.31 -12.06 -8.78
N ILE A 53 6.00 -11.85 -8.95
CA ILE A 53 4.96 -12.84 -8.71
C ILE A 53 4.02 -12.80 -9.90
N HIS A 54 3.71 -13.96 -10.48
CA HIS A 54 2.79 -14.08 -11.63
C HIS A 54 3.09 -13.07 -12.76
N GLN A 55 4.36 -12.91 -13.14
CA GLN A 55 4.81 -11.98 -14.20
C GLN A 55 4.62 -10.48 -13.89
N ILE A 56 4.25 -10.12 -12.67
CA ILE A 56 4.24 -8.74 -12.20
C ILE A 56 5.45 -8.53 -11.29
N ARG A 57 6.27 -7.53 -11.61
CA ARG A 57 7.35 -7.06 -10.75
C ARG A 57 6.83 -5.94 -9.86
N TYR A 58 6.90 -6.17 -8.56
CA TYR A 58 6.63 -5.19 -7.52
C TYR A 58 7.95 -4.64 -7.04
N SER A 59 8.09 -3.34 -6.92
CA SER A 59 9.28 -2.72 -6.34
C SER A 59 8.93 -1.49 -5.53
N ILE A 60 9.75 -1.23 -4.51
CA ILE A 60 9.67 -0.03 -3.69
C ILE A 60 10.97 0.75 -3.69
N ASP A 61 10.85 2.07 -3.73
CA ASP A 61 11.93 3.01 -3.44
C ASP A 61 11.44 4.04 -2.42
N VAL A 62 12.34 4.59 -1.60
CA VAL A 62 11.98 5.59 -0.58
C VAL A 62 12.94 6.76 -0.68
N LEU A 63 12.37 7.96 -0.79
CA LEU A 63 13.11 9.22 -0.95
C LEU A 63 12.61 10.24 0.06
N SER A 64 13.46 11.21 0.42
CA SER A 64 12.96 12.41 1.08
C SER A 64 12.09 13.22 0.10
N ALA A 65 11.12 13.99 0.60
CA ALA A 65 10.29 14.83 -0.27
C ALA A 65 11.13 15.87 -1.04
N LEU A 66 12.19 16.39 -0.43
CA LEU A 66 13.14 17.29 -1.11
C LEU A 66 13.88 16.60 -2.26
N GLU A 67 14.34 15.35 -2.07
CA GLU A 67 14.97 14.58 -3.14
C GLU A 67 13.98 14.27 -4.26
N PHE A 68 12.73 13.96 -3.92
CA PHE A 68 11.65 13.72 -4.89
C PHE A 68 11.39 14.94 -5.78
N LEU A 69 11.27 16.14 -5.19
CA LEU A 69 11.09 17.40 -5.94
C LEU A 69 12.29 17.70 -6.82
N ASN A 70 13.51 17.54 -6.29
CA ASN A 70 14.73 17.75 -7.05
C ASN A 70 14.82 16.82 -8.28
N ARG A 71 14.47 15.53 -8.13
CA ARG A 71 14.42 14.58 -9.26
C ARG A 71 13.38 14.95 -10.31
N ARG A 72 12.34 15.70 -9.93
CA ARG A 72 11.31 16.23 -10.84
C ARG A 72 11.67 17.59 -11.45
N GLY A 73 12.77 18.20 -11.02
CA GLY A 73 13.14 19.56 -11.44
C GLY A 73 12.22 20.64 -10.85
N GLU A 74 11.61 20.37 -9.69
CA GLU A 74 10.72 21.28 -8.98
C GLU A 74 11.47 21.93 -7.81
N GLU A 75 11.38 23.26 -7.68
CA GLU A 75 11.95 23.99 -6.53
C GLU A 75 10.91 24.06 -5.40
N PRO A 76 11.27 23.69 -4.15
CA PRO A 76 10.36 23.78 -3.03
C PRO A 76 10.05 25.25 -2.66
N ASP A 77 8.81 25.54 -2.26
CA ASP A 77 8.48 26.83 -1.66
C ASP A 77 9.31 27.02 -0.37
N PRO A 78 10.02 28.15 -0.19
CA PRO A 78 10.80 28.42 1.01
C PRO A 78 10.03 28.28 2.33
N ASN A 79 8.71 28.52 2.32
CA ASN A 79 7.86 28.40 3.50
C ASN A 79 7.59 26.93 3.88
N ASP A 80 7.63 26.01 2.90
CA ASP A 80 7.30 24.60 3.09
C ASP A 80 8.56 23.74 3.36
N VAL A 81 9.77 24.27 3.16
CA VAL A 81 11.03 23.52 3.30
C VAL A 81 11.16 22.83 4.66
N ALA A 82 10.73 23.47 5.75
CA ALA A 82 10.81 22.89 7.09
C ALA A 82 9.92 21.64 7.22
N ASP A 83 8.73 21.66 6.63
CA ASP A 83 7.80 20.54 6.63
C ASP A 83 8.27 19.45 5.66
N LEU A 84 8.73 19.83 4.47
CA LEU A 84 9.26 18.90 3.45
C LEU A 84 10.49 18.11 3.94
N ARG A 85 11.27 18.65 4.89
CA ARG A 85 12.38 17.91 5.53
C ARG A 85 11.93 16.73 6.36
N ARG A 86 10.69 16.76 6.85
CA ARG A 86 10.08 15.69 7.65
C ARG A 86 9.21 14.77 6.79
N GLU A 87 9.03 15.10 5.51
CA GLU A 87 8.23 14.32 4.59
C GLU A 87 9.10 13.38 3.75
N SER A 88 8.55 12.20 3.48
CA SER A 88 9.15 11.16 2.66
C SER A 88 8.15 10.64 1.65
N VAL A 89 8.66 10.11 0.55
CA VAL A 89 7.88 9.55 -0.55
C VAL A 89 8.28 8.10 -0.73
N LEU A 90 7.33 7.18 -0.51
CA LEU A 90 7.43 5.79 -0.95
C LEU A 90 6.94 5.73 -2.40
N ILE A 91 7.79 5.24 -3.30
CA ILE A 91 7.45 4.95 -4.68
C ILE A 91 7.14 3.46 -4.78
N LEU A 92 5.87 3.12 -4.98
CA LEU A 92 5.44 1.76 -5.28
C LEU A 92 5.28 1.60 -6.78
N GLU A 93 5.97 0.64 -7.36
CA GLU A 93 5.89 0.33 -8.78
C GLU A 93 5.43 -1.11 -8.99
N MET A 94 4.49 -1.29 -9.92
CA MET A 94 4.01 -2.58 -10.39
C MET A 94 4.22 -2.62 -11.90
N GLU A 95 5.07 -3.50 -12.39
CA GLU A 95 5.48 -3.56 -13.80
C GLU A 95 5.15 -4.93 -14.39
N SER A 96 4.52 -4.94 -15.56
CA SER A 96 4.35 -6.18 -16.33
C SER A 96 5.70 -6.62 -16.90
N THR A 97 6.08 -7.87 -16.65
CA THR A 97 7.24 -8.49 -17.29
C THR A 97 6.91 -9.09 -18.66
N GLU A 98 5.62 -9.07 -19.05
CA GLU A 98 5.17 -9.46 -20.38
C GLU A 98 5.49 -8.31 -21.36
N GLU A 99 6.32 -8.58 -22.37
CA GLU A 99 6.73 -7.58 -23.34
C GLU A 99 5.51 -7.02 -24.11
N LEU A 100 5.49 -5.70 -24.31
CA LEU A 100 4.57 -4.97 -25.18
C LEU A 100 3.09 -4.89 -24.75
N GLN A 101 2.73 -5.42 -23.58
CA GLN A 101 1.37 -5.31 -23.07
C GLN A 101 1.24 -4.14 -22.08
N GLU A 102 0.21 -3.29 -22.26
CA GLU A 102 -0.13 -2.32 -21.22
C GLU A 102 -0.61 -3.09 -19.98
N ILE A 103 -0.18 -2.67 -18.79
CA ILE A 103 -0.36 -3.46 -17.56
C ILE A 103 -1.83 -3.73 -17.23
N PHE A 104 -2.73 -2.81 -17.59
CA PHE A 104 -4.18 -2.98 -17.45
C PHE A 104 -4.78 -4.08 -18.32
N PHE A 105 -4.07 -4.53 -19.36
CA PHE A 105 -4.48 -5.64 -20.21
C PHE A 105 -3.80 -6.95 -19.87
N SER A 106 -2.96 -7.01 -18.83
CA SER A 106 -2.33 -8.26 -18.41
C SER A 106 -3.38 -9.33 -18.13
N SER A 107 -3.06 -10.57 -18.49
CA SER A 107 -3.90 -11.74 -18.22
C SER A 107 -4.17 -11.97 -16.72
N ARG A 108 -3.38 -11.33 -15.85
CA ARG A 108 -3.50 -11.40 -14.39
C ARG A 108 -4.39 -10.32 -13.78
N MET A 109 -4.75 -9.29 -14.55
CA MET A 109 -5.58 -8.20 -14.03
C MET A 109 -6.95 -8.73 -13.57
N GLN A 110 -7.27 -8.54 -12.29
CA GLN A 110 -8.49 -9.04 -11.63
C GLN A 110 -9.63 -8.01 -11.66
N MET A 111 -9.34 -6.78 -12.07
CA MET A 111 -10.28 -5.66 -12.09
C MET A 111 -10.26 -5.01 -13.46
N ASP A 112 -11.37 -4.41 -13.88
CA ASP A 112 -11.29 -3.56 -15.07
C ASP A 112 -10.43 -2.31 -14.81
N LYS A 113 -10.04 -1.62 -15.88
CA LYS A 113 -9.17 -0.44 -15.79
C LYS A 113 -9.77 0.67 -14.92
N GLU A 114 -11.08 0.86 -14.96
CA GLU A 114 -11.72 1.96 -14.24
C GLU A 114 -11.67 1.70 -12.73
N ASP A 115 -12.05 0.49 -12.32
CA ASP A 115 -12.06 0.09 -10.92
C ASP A 115 -10.65 -0.10 -10.37
N ALA A 116 -9.70 -0.57 -11.19
CA ALA A 116 -8.29 -0.58 -10.84
C ALA A 116 -7.77 0.84 -10.53
N ILE A 117 -8.13 1.84 -11.35
CA ILE A 117 -7.75 3.24 -11.09
C ILE A 117 -8.40 3.76 -9.81
N LYS A 118 -9.70 3.49 -9.58
CA LYS A 118 -10.39 3.88 -8.33
C LYS A 118 -9.69 3.29 -7.10
N TYR A 119 -9.34 2.01 -7.15
CA TYR A 119 -8.58 1.34 -6.10
C TYR A 119 -7.22 2.02 -5.86
N LEU A 120 -6.46 2.25 -6.94
CA LEU A 120 -5.13 2.90 -6.87
C LEU A 120 -5.18 4.29 -6.25
N ILE A 121 -6.20 5.09 -6.51
CA ILE A 121 -6.29 6.48 -6.02
C ILE A 121 -7.00 6.65 -4.68
N GLY A 122 -7.84 5.68 -4.28
CA GLY A 122 -8.75 5.83 -3.15
C GLY A 122 -8.62 4.79 -2.05
N GLU A 123 -8.17 3.58 -2.36
CA GLU A 123 -8.28 2.44 -1.43
C GLU A 123 -6.94 1.79 -1.10
N ILE A 124 -5.95 1.80 -2.01
CA ILE A 124 -4.69 1.09 -1.80
C ILE A 124 -3.92 1.58 -0.56
N SER A 125 -4.06 2.84 -0.17
CA SER A 125 -3.42 3.37 1.05
C SER A 125 -3.95 2.71 2.33
N ASN A 126 -5.16 2.15 2.31
CA ASN A 126 -5.75 1.44 3.45
C ASN A 126 -5.25 -0.01 3.54
N ASP A 127 -4.85 -0.59 2.40
CA ASP A 127 -4.33 -1.96 2.34
C ASP A 127 -2.81 -2.01 2.54
N LEU A 128 -2.13 -0.87 2.46
CA LEU A 128 -0.68 -0.78 2.55
C LEU A 128 -0.25 -0.38 3.96
N VAL A 129 0.57 -1.24 4.57
CA VAL A 129 1.20 -1.02 5.86
C VAL A 129 2.68 -0.78 5.65
N LEU A 130 3.18 0.34 6.18
CA LEU A 130 4.60 0.65 6.25
C LEU A 130 5.07 0.52 7.70
N LYS A 131 6.14 -0.25 7.93
CA LYS A 131 6.79 -0.42 9.23
C LYS A 131 8.25 0.01 9.21
N GLN A 132 8.68 0.69 10.27
CA GLN A 132 10.08 0.99 10.56
C GLN A 132 10.35 0.73 12.04
N GLY A 133 11.10 -0.35 12.31
CA GLY A 133 11.18 -0.91 13.66
C GLY A 133 9.80 -1.37 14.14
N GLU A 134 9.42 -0.93 15.34
CA GLU A 134 8.11 -1.22 15.95
C GLU A 134 7.00 -0.23 15.54
N ASN A 135 7.35 0.82 14.78
CA ASN A 135 6.41 1.85 14.39
C ASN A 135 5.71 1.51 13.07
N GLU A 136 4.40 1.71 13.04
CA GLU A 136 3.57 1.69 11.83
C GLU A 136 3.27 3.12 11.37
N TYR A 137 3.32 3.33 10.05
CA TYR A 137 3.07 4.63 9.44
C TYR A 137 1.93 4.54 8.44
N SER A 138 1.05 5.54 8.46
CA SER A 138 -0.02 5.71 7.48
C SER A 138 0.37 6.78 6.47
N ALA A 139 0.00 6.56 5.20
CA ALA A 139 0.23 7.55 4.17
C ALA A 139 -0.62 8.80 4.44
N THR A 140 0.00 9.97 4.41
CA THR A 140 -0.68 11.28 4.55
C THR A 140 -1.23 11.78 3.22
N GLY A 141 -0.78 11.20 2.11
CA GLY A 141 -1.24 11.52 0.77
C GLY A 141 -0.87 10.44 -0.23
N LEU A 142 -1.52 10.46 -1.39
CA LEU A 142 -1.27 9.53 -2.48
C LEU A 142 -1.40 10.24 -3.83
N GLN A 143 -0.53 9.88 -4.77
CA GLN A 143 -0.59 10.30 -6.15
C GLN A 143 -0.32 9.12 -7.08
N TYR A 144 -1.18 8.93 -8.08
CA TYR A 144 -0.99 7.96 -9.16
C TYR A 144 -0.35 8.61 -10.39
N ASP A 145 0.71 8.00 -10.93
CA ASP A 145 1.34 8.37 -12.20
C ASP A 145 0.80 7.50 -13.33
N GLY A 146 -0.24 8.01 -14.01
CA GLY A 146 -0.94 7.31 -15.10
C GLY A 146 -0.27 7.40 -16.47
N MET A 147 0.94 7.93 -16.57
CA MET A 147 1.63 8.15 -17.85
C MET A 147 2.34 6.91 -18.39
N LEU A 148 2.47 5.86 -17.57
CA LEU A 148 3.26 4.67 -17.88
C LEU A 148 2.36 3.54 -18.41
N LYS A 149 2.69 3.02 -19.59
CA LYS A 149 1.87 1.99 -20.25
C LYS A 149 2.00 0.60 -19.62
N ASN A 150 3.23 0.14 -19.43
CA ASN A 150 3.54 -1.21 -18.96
C ASN A 150 3.69 -1.29 -17.42
N LYS A 151 3.42 -0.19 -16.72
CA LYS A 151 3.73 -0.04 -15.31
C LYS A 151 2.75 0.88 -14.63
N LEU A 152 2.35 0.53 -13.41
CA LEU A 152 1.66 1.40 -12.48
C LEU A 152 2.69 1.97 -11.52
N ARG A 153 2.61 3.27 -11.26
CA ARG A 153 3.46 3.94 -10.27
C ARG A 153 2.60 4.76 -9.33
N LEU A 154 2.84 4.58 -8.04
CA LEU A 154 2.20 5.31 -6.97
C LEU A 154 3.25 6.02 -6.14
N PHE A 155 2.94 7.25 -5.76
CA PHE A 155 3.68 8.01 -4.77
C PHE A 155 2.83 8.09 -3.51
N LEU A 156 3.31 7.48 -2.43
CA LEU A 156 2.68 7.55 -1.11
C LEU A 156 3.53 8.45 -0.23
N PHE A 157 2.91 9.47 0.34
CA PHE A 157 3.58 10.48 1.16
C PHE A 157 3.45 10.13 2.63
N TYR A 158 4.53 10.31 3.39
CA TYR A 158 4.59 10.01 4.82
C TYR A 158 5.32 11.11 5.58
N LYS A 159 5.03 11.21 6.88
CA LYS A 159 5.74 12.09 7.80
C LYS A 159 6.61 11.29 8.76
N ASP A 160 7.75 11.85 9.11
CA ASP A 160 8.66 11.38 10.16
C ASP A 160 9.20 9.96 9.94
N ILE A 161 9.37 9.56 8.68
CA ILE A 161 10.09 8.35 8.30
C ILE A 161 11.57 8.67 8.10
N ASP A 162 12.46 7.85 8.67
CA ASP A 162 13.88 7.90 8.35
C ASP A 162 14.17 7.11 7.07
N VAL A 163 14.46 7.79 5.96
CA VAL A 163 14.76 7.16 4.66
C VAL A 163 16.07 6.37 4.63
N HIS A 164 16.90 6.48 5.67
CA HIS A 164 18.17 5.75 5.79
C HIS A 164 18.02 4.46 6.62
N ALA A 165 16.92 4.30 7.35
CA ALA A 165 16.65 3.09 8.11
C ALA A 165 15.87 2.06 7.29
N ALA A 166 15.93 0.80 7.72
CA ALA A 166 15.21 -0.27 7.07
C ALA A 166 13.69 -0.06 7.17
N ILE A 167 12.99 -0.20 6.05
CA ILE A 167 11.54 -0.06 5.94
C ILE A 167 10.97 -1.37 5.40
N HIS A 168 9.89 -1.83 6.02
CA HIS A 168 9.12 -2.97 5.54
C HIS A 168 7.76 -2.48 5.05
N VAL A 169 7.40 -2.87 3.83
CA VAL A 169 6.10 -2.54 3.23
C VAL A 169 5.38 -3.85 2.99
N SER A 170 4.11 -3.91 3.39
CA SER A 170 3.24 -5.02 3.09
C SER A 170 1.87 -4.55 2.65
N PHE A 171 1.30 -5.22 1.64
CA PHE A 171 -0.05 -4.94 1.16
C PHE A 171 -0.67 -6.17 0.50
N TYR A 172 -1.99 -6.24 0.46
CA TYR A 172 -2.70 -7.27 -0.28
C TYR A 172 -2.91 -6.83 -1.73
N ASP A 173 -2.40 -7.61 -2.68
CA ASP A 173 -2.56 -7.32 -4.10
C ASP A 173 -3.94 -7.74 -4.61
N ARG A 174 -4.83 -6.77 -4.73
CA ARG A 174 -6.16 -6.93 -5.35
C ARG A 174 -6.14 -6.79 -6.87
N LEU A 175 -5.10 -6.19 -7.44
CA LEU A 175 -5.03 -5.90 -8.87
C LEU A 175 -4.67 -7.14 -9.68
N PHE A 176 -3.68 -7.92 -9.24
CA PHE A 176 -3.19 -9.08 -9.99
C PHE A 176 -3.37 -10.42 -9.26
N GLY A 177 -3.93 -10.38 -8.05
CA GLY A 177 -4.23 -11.58 -7.26
C GLY A 177 -2.99 -12.30 -6.73
N ALA A 178 -1.89 -11.58 -6.49
CA ALA A 178 -0.68 -12.17 -5.93
C ALA A 178 -0.76 -12.49 -4.42
N GLY A 179 -1.82 -12.04 -3.74
CA GLY A 179 -1.98 -12.23 -2.29
C GLY A 179 -1.20 -11.19 -1.49
N LEU A 180 -0.65 -11.59 -0.33
CA LEU A 180 0.15 -10.69 0.52
C LEU A 180 1.53 -10.46 -0.10
N ILE A 181 1.81 -9.21 -0.46
CA ILE A 181 3.12 -8.74 -0.90
C ILE A 181 3.88 -8.22 0.31
N GLN A 182 5.16 -8.59 0.42
CA GLN A 182 6.09 -8.09 1.42
C GLN A 182 7.38 -7.66 0.73
N LEU A 183 7.77 -6.41 0.94
CA LEU A 183 8.97 -5.80 0.37
C LEU A 183 9.76 -5.09 1.46
N LYS A 184 11.07 -5.02 1.29
CA LYS A 184 11.97 -4.37 2.25
C LYS A 184 12.89 -3.41 1.52
N HIS A 185 12.93 -2.18 1.98
CA HIS A 185 13.91 -1.20 1.54
C HIS A 185 15.00 -1.06 2.62
N SER A 186 16.25 -1.28 2.23
CA SER A 186 17.43 -1.01 3.05
C SER A 186 18.49 -0.40 2.16
N LYS A 187 18.95 0.79 2.52
CA LYS A 187 19.96 1.55 1.78
C LYS A 187 21.36 1.24 2.29
#